data_AF-A0A3P8JXB1-F1
#
_entry.id   AF-A0A3P8JXB1-F1
#
_cell.length_a   1.000
_cell.length_b   1.000
_cell.length_c   1.000
_cell.angle_alpha   90.00
_cell.angle_beta   90.00
_cell.angle_gamma   90.00
#
_symmetry.space_group_name_H-M   'P 1'
#
loop_
_entity.id
_entity.type
_entity.pdbx_description
1 polymer ?
#
loop_
_entity_poly.entity_id
_entity_poly.type
_entity_poly.pdbx_seq_one_letter_code
_entity_poly.pdbx_strand_id
1 'polypeptide(L)'
;MIDLRSPALRRFLLLLAVAFAAGLVFGGYLYTRRDPVVAGFVPWTAAWPQHAVVAVVGAFLVLGIRARRWPARTPALTPARLVLASPLLFLLVFAAFRAGVQVLAGLDPNFTVNAWGGPTYLGAMACHYLDLAVGGIVVVGVLRLILTRPAAPESEVQRAASAAS
;
A
#
# COMPACT_ATOMS: atom_id res chain seq x y z
N MET A 1 -15.35 3.89 11.71
CA MET A 1 -14.32 2.98 12.26
C MET A 1 -14.23 1.74 11.38
N ILE A 2 -13.03 1.26 11.08
CA ILE A 2 -12.83 0.01 10.32
C ILE A 2 -13.29 -1.14 11.23
N ASP A 3 -14.27 -1.92 10.79
CA ASP A 3 -14.69 -3.10 11.55
C ASP A 3 -13.73 -4.26 11.30
N LEU A 4 -12.74 -4.39 12.19
CA LEU A 4 -11.78 -5.49 12.22
C LEU A 4 -12.43 -6.87 12.48
N ARG A 5 -13.73 -6.91 12.80
CA ARG A 5 -14.48 -8.16 12.99
C ARG A 5 -15.00 -8.72 11.66
N SER A 6 -14.96 -7.97 10.57
CA SER A 6 -15.37 -8.47 9.25
C SER A 6 -14.52 -9.69 8.83
N PRO A 7 -15.13 -10.85 8.56
CA PRO A 7 -14.39 -12.05 8.14
C PRO A 7 -13.69 -11.84 6.79
N ALA A 8 -14.26 -11.02 5.90
CA ALA A 8 -13.64 -10.69 4.62
C ALA A 8 -12.37 -9.85 4.80
N LEU A 9 -12.41 -8.84 5.68
CA LEU A 9 -11.23 -8.05 6.00
C LEU A 9 -10.13 -8.91 6.62
N ARG A 10 -10.49 -9.79 7.57
CA ARG A 10 -9.54 -10.72 8.18
C ARG A 10 -8.87 -11.63 7.16
N ARG A 11 -9.65 -12.23 6.24
CA ARG A 11 -9.11 -13.07 5.16
C ARG A 11 -8.18 -12.30 4.24
N PHE A 12 -8.53 -11.06 3.90
CA PHE A 12 -7.67 -10.22 3.06
C PHE A 12 -6.37 -9.84 3.79
N LEU A 13 -6.44 -9.43 5.05
CA LEU A 13 -5.25 -9.16 5.87
C LEU A 13 -4.37 -10.40 6.03
N LEU A 14 -4.97 -11.59 6.20
CA LEU A 14 -4.24 -12.85 6.23
C LEU A 14 -3.53 -13.11 4.90
N LEU A 15 -4.19 -12.87 3.77
CA LEU A 15 -3.58 -13.00 2.44
C LEU A 15 -2.38 -12.05 2.29
N LEU A 16 -2.50 -10.79 2.73
CA LEU A 16 -1.37 -9.85 2.73
C LEU A 16 -0.22 -10.31 3.63
N ALA A 17 -0.53 -10.85 4.82
CA ALA A 17 0.47 -11.38 5.74
C ALA A 17 1.20 -12.60 5.15
N VAL A 18 0.47 -13.51 4.49
CA VAL A 18 1.06 -14.67 3.80
C VAL A 18 1.94 -14.22 2.63
N ALA A 19 1.47 -13.28 1.80
CA ALA A 19 2.28 -12.70 0.73
C ALA A 19 3.55 -12.03 1.26
N PHE A 20 3.44 -11.25 2.35
CA PHE A 20 4.60 -10.65 3.01
C PHE A 20 5.59 -11.71 3.51
N ALA A 21 5.12 -12.75 4.20
CA ALA A 21 5.96 -13.84 4.69
C ALA A 21 6.65 -14.60 3.55
N ALA A 22 5.93 -14.88 2.46
CA ALA A 22 6.51 -15.47 1.25
C ALA A 22 7.59 -14.57 0.64
N GLY A 23 7.35 -13.25 0.63
CA GLY A 23 8.32 -12.25 0.23
C GLY A 23 9.57 -12.28 1.09
N LEU A 24 9.41 -12.35 2.41
CA LEU A 24 10.51 -12.42 3.36
C LEU A 24 11.40 -13.66 3.08
N VAL A 25 10.78 -14.84 2.92
CA VAL A 25 11.50 -16.09 2.60
C VAL A 25 12.23 -15.95 1.26
N PHE A 26 11.57 -15.41 0.23
CA PHE A 26 12.18 -15.21 -1.07
C PHE A 26 13.34 -14.19 -1.03
N GLY A 27 13.18 -13.10 -0.27
CA GLY A 27 14.24 -12.13 -0.04
C GLY A 27 15.46 -12.74 0.67
N GLY A 28 15.22 -13.62 1.65
CA GLY A 28 16.27 -14.40 2.29
C GLY A 28 17.00 -15.31 1.29
N TYR A 29 16.26 -16.01 0.43
CA TYR A 29 16.85 -16.80 -0.65
C TYR A 29 17.74 -15.94 -1.57
N LEU A 30 17.26 -14.77 -2.03
CA LEU A 30 18.07 -13.85 -2.83
C LEU A 30 19.34 -13.41 -2.09
N TYR A 31 19.23 -13.06 -0.81
CA TYR A 31 20.37 -12.65 0.01
C TYR A 31 21.44 -13.75 0.13
N THR A 32 21.05 -15.02 0.22
CA THR A 32 21.99 -16.16 0.25
C THR A 32 22.67 -16.43 -1.09
N ARG A 33 22.13 -15.89 -2.18
CA ARG A 33 22.63 -16.04 -3.56
C ARG A 33 23.26 -14.77 -4.11
N ARG A 34 23.52 -13.78 -3.24
CA ARG A 34 24.10 -12.49 -3.65
C ARG A 34 25.51 -12.63 -4.21
N ASP A 35 25.87 -11.72 -5.09
CA ASP A 35 27.25 -11.56 -5.56
C ASP A 35 28.11 -11.02 -4.40
N PRO A 36 29.26 -11.65 -4.09
CA PRO A 36 30.19 -11.14 -3.07
C PRO A 36 30.87 -9.83 -3.49
N VAL A 37 30.94 -9.51 -4.78
CA VAL A 37 31.53 -8.28 -5.29
C VAL A 37 30.47 -7.18 -5.26
N VAL A 38 30.76 -6.11 -4.51
CA VAL A 38 29.85 -4.96 -4.40
C VAL A 38 30.05 -4.05 -5.61
N ALA A 39 28.97 -3.82 -6.36
CA ALA A 39 28.92 -2.88 -7.46
C ALA A 39 29.17 -1.45 -6.97
N GLY A 40 29.86 -0.66 -7.79
CA GLY A 40 30.04 0.77 -7.55
C GLY A 40 28.72 1.53 -7.62
N PHE A 41 28.60 2.58 -6.81
CA PHE A 41 27.48 3.51 -6.88
C PHE A 41 27.51 4.31 -8.19
N VAL A 42 26.35 4.42 -8.83
CA VAL A 42 26.14 5.19 -10.06
C VAL A 42 25.25 6.40 -9.74
N PRO A 43 25.77 7.65 -9.80
CA PRO A 43 25.04 8.82 -9.30
C PRO A 43 23.65 9.05 -9.92
N TRP A 44 23.48 8.77 -11.22
CA TRP A 44 22.21 9.02 -11.91
C TRP A 44 21.12 7.98 -11.60
N THR A 45 21.46 6.84 -10.99
CA THR A 45 20.47 5.86 -10.53
C THR A 45 19.87 6.24 -9.17
N ALA A 46 20.40 7.28 -8.51
CA ALA A 46 19.85 7.78 -7.26
C ALA A 46 18.50 8.48 -7.51
N ALA A 47 17.41 7.87 -7.05
CA ALA A 47 16.07 8.42 -7.20
C ALA A 47 15.59 9.26 -5.99
N TRP A 48 16.50 9.79 -5.16
CA TRP A 48 16.10 10.52 -3.95
C TRP A 48 15.19 11.75 -4.23
N PRO A 49 15.36 12.53 -5.32
CA PRO A 49 14.45 13.65 -5.61
C PRO A 49 13.02 13.18 -5.86
N GLN A 50 12.86 12.06 -6.56
CA GLN A 50 11.57 11.46 -6.86
C GLN A 50 10.87 11.03 -5.55
N HIS A 51 11.60 10.41 -4.62
CA HIS A 51 11.04 10.02 -3.32
C HIS A 51 10.70 11.22 -2.44
N ALA A 52 11.46 12.32 -2.53
CA ALA A 52 11.09 13.57 -1.86
C ALA A 52 9.74 14.10 -2.38
N VAL A 53 9.52 14.06 -3.70
CA VAL A 53 8.22 14.40 -4.30
C VAL A 53 7.12 13.45 -3.81
N VAL A 54 7.36 12.13 -3.81
CA VAL A 54 6.41 11.13 -3.30
C VAL A 54 6.07 11.38 -1.83
N ALA A 55 7.04 11.73 -0.99
CA ALA A 55 6.83 12.07 0.42
C ALA A 55 5.92 13.29 0.58
N VAL A 56 6.18 14.35 -0.17
CA VAL A 56 5.36 15.57 -0.17
C VAL A 56 3.94 15.26 -0.62
N VAL A 57 3.77 14.51 -1.72
CA VAL A 57 2.46 14.06 -2.20
C VAL A 57 1.73 13.23 -1.14
N GLY A 58 2.43 12.27 -0.52
CA GLY A 58 1.91 11.46 0.56
C GLY A 58 1.42 12.29 1.75
N ALA A 59 2.20 13.29 2.17
CA ALA A 59 1.82 14.21 3.24
C ALA A 59 0.54 14.98 2.88
N PHE A 60 0.46 15.55 1.68
CA PHE A 60 -0.75 16.24 1.22
C PHE A 60 -1.96 15.31 1.11
N LEU A 61 -1.78 14.06 0.65
CA LEU A 61 -2.85 13.06 0.63
C LEU A 61 -3.36 12.76 2.04
N VAL A 62 -2.47 12.51 3.00
CA VAL A 62 -2.85 12.23 4.39
C VAL A 62 -3.56 13.43 5.01
N LEU A 63 -3.02 14.64 4.85
CA LEU A 63 -3.63 15.87 5.37
C LEU A 63 -4.98 16.12 4.71
N GLY A 64 -5.09 15.96 3.39
CA GLY A 64 -6.34 16.11 2.65
C GLY A 64 -7.40 15.09 3.06
N ILE A 65 -7.00 13.83 3.29
CA ILE A 65 -7.89 12.78 3.79
C ILE A 65 -8.40 13.13 5.19
N ARG A 66 -7.53 13.63 6.08
CA ARG A 66 -7.89 14.03 7.44
C ARG A 66 -8.75 15.29 7.51
N ALA A 67 -8.48 16.27 6.67
CA ALA A 67 -9.17 17.55 6.69
C ALA A 67 -10.58 17.50 6.06
N ARG A 68 -10.81 16.56 5.13
CA ARG A 68 -12.08 16.47 4.41
C ARG A 68 -13.07 15.55 5.12
N ARG A 69 -14.33 15.98 5.21
CA ARG A 69 -15.45 15.11 5.56
C ARG A 69 -15.83 14.27 4.35
N TRP A 70 -15.40 13.02 4.33
CA TRP A 70 -15.72 12.10 3.24
C TRP A 70 -17.15 11.58 3.39
N PRO A 71 -17.98 11.64 2.34
CA PRO A 71 -19.33 11.13 2.40
C PRO A 71 -19.32 9.64 2.71
N ALA A 72 -20.31 9.21 3.50
CA ALA A 72 -20.54 7.80 3.78
C ALA A 72 -20.77 7.04 2.47
N ARG A 73 -20.23 5.83 2.39
CA ARG A 73 -20.38 4.95 1.24
C ARG A 73 -20.77 3.55 1.69
N THR A 74 -21.58 2.89 0.89
CA THR A 74 -22.02 1.51 1.13
C THR A 74 -21.39 0.56 0.10
N PRO A 75 -21.11 -0.71 0.47
CA PRO A 75 -20.60 -1.69 -0.47
C PRO A 75 -21.49 -1.84 -1.70
N ALA A 76 -20.88 -1.96 -2.88
CA ALA A 76 -21.55 -2.12 -4.17
C ALA A 76 -20.83 -3.19 -5.01
N LEU A 77 -20.83 -4.42 -4.52
CA LEU A 77 -20.05 -5.52 -5.08
C LEU A 77 -20.82 -6.20 -6.22
N THR A 78 -20.51 -5.85 -7.47
CA THR A 78 -21.00 -6.57 -8.66
C THR A 78 -19.85 -7.32 -9.33
N PRO A 79 -20.11 -8.40 -10.11
CA PRO A 79 -19.05 -9.11 -10.83
C PRO A 79 -18.17 -8.18 -11.67
N ALA A 80 -18.77 -7.25 -12.41
CA ALA A 80 -18.03 -6.26 -13.20
C ALA A 80 -17.11 -5.37 -12.35
N ARG A 81 -17.58 -4.90 -11.18
CA ARG A 81 -16.75 -4.10 -10.26
C ARG A 81 -15.63 -4.91 -9.62
N LEU A 82 -15.87 -6.19 -9.34
CA LEU A 82 -14.83 -7.10 -8.84
C LEU A 82 -13.76 -7.37 -9.90
N VAL A 83 -14.15 -7.60 -11.15
CA VAL A 83 -13.20 -7.75 -12.27
C VAL A 83 -12.37 -6.47 -12.43
N LEU A 84 -13.01 -5.30 -12.41
CA LEU A 84 -12.33 -4.01 -12.50
C LEU A 84 -11.40 -3.73 -11.32
N ALA A 85 -11.78 -4.16 -10.11
CA ALA A 85 -10.96 -4.01 -8.91
C ALA A 85 -9.80 -5.01 -8.82
N SER A 86 -9.88 -6.13 -9.55
CA SER A 86 -8.93 -7.24 -9.42
C SER A 86 -7.46 -6.85 -9.65
N PRO A 87 -7.09 -5.99 -10.62
CA PRO A 87 -5.69 -5.59 -10.81
C PRO A 87 -5.15 -4.78 -9.62
N LEU A 88 -5.99 -3.95 -9.01
CA LEU A 88 -5.64 -3.15 -7.84
C LEU A 88 -5.52 -4.02 -6.57
N LEU A 89 -6.40 -5.01 -6.42
CA LEU A 89 -6.29 -6.00 -5.34
C LEU A 89 -5.02 -6.84 -5.49
N PHE A 90 -4.73 -7.29 -6.70
CA PHE A 90 -3.48 -7.99 -7.02
C PHE A 90 -2.27 -7.10 -6.70
N LEU A 91 -2.30 -5.83 -7.08
CA LEU A 91 -1.23 -4.88 -6.79
C LEU A 91 -0.98 -4.77 -5.28
N LEU A 92 -2.00 -4.74 -4.44
CA LEU A 92 -1.83 -4.73 -2.97
C LEU A 92 -1.16 -6.02 -2.45
N VAL A 93 -1.54 -7.18 -2.98
CA VAL A 93 -0.93 -8.46 -2.60
C VAL A 93 0.52 -8.52 -3.06
N PHE A 94 0.80 -8.13 -4.31
CA PHE A 94 2.14 -8.06 -4.86
C PHE A 94 3.02 -7.05 -4.10
N ALA A 95 2.46 -5.90 -3.74
CA ALA A 95 3.11 -4.89 -2.92
C ALA A 95 3.51 -5.43 -1.54
N ALA A 96 2.62 -6.18 -0.87
CA ALA A 96 2.93 -6.84 0.39
C ALA A 96 4.06 -7.88 0.25
N PHE A 97 4.03 -8.68 -0.82
CA PHE A 97 5.14 -9.58 -1.15
C PHE A 97 6.46 -8.83 -1.35
N ARG A 98 6.47 -7.77 -2.16
CA ARG A 98 7.66 -6.94 -2.40
C ARG A 98 8.18 -6.28 -1.13
N ALA A 99 7.30 -5.84 -0.24
CA ALA A 99 7.68 -5.31 1.07
C ALA A 99 8.46 -6.35 1.88
N GLY A 100 7.99 -7.61 1.90
CA GLY A 100 8.67 -8.72 2.55
C GLY A 100 10.04 -9.03 1.94
N VAL A 101 10.14 -9.08 0.61
CA VAL A 101 11.41 -9.29 -0.11
C VAL A 101 12.46 -8.28 0.35
N GLN A 102 12.06 -7.01 0.45
CA GLN A 102 12.97 -5.92 0.76
C GLN A 102 13.65 -6.05 2.14
N VAL A 103 13.00 -6.70 3.12
CA VAL A 103 13.53 -6.84 4.48
C VAL A 103 14.86 -7.59 4.52
N LEU A 104 14.97 -8.71 3.78
CA LEU A 104 16.19 -9.52 3.76
C LEU A 104 17.03 -9.27 2.51
N ALA A 105 16.40 -9.12 1.34
CA ALA A 105 17.16 -8.81 0.12
C ALA A 105 17.83 -7.44 0.20
N GLY A 106 17.23 -6.47 0.90
CA GLY A 106 17.84 -5.16 1.10
C GLY A 106 19.14 -5.18 1.90
N LEU A 107 19.41 -6.24 2.69
CA LEU A 107 20.68 -6.36 3.40
C LEU A 107 21.86 -6.61 2.44
N ASP A 108 21.59 -7.02 1.20
CA ASP A 108 22.59 -7.12 0.16
C ASP A 108 22.94 -5.71 -0.37
N PRO A 109 24.19 -5.24 -0.23
CA PRO A 109 24.58 -3.93 -0.74
C PRO A 109 24.41 -3.83 -2.26
N ASN A 110 24.51 -4.93 -3.02
CA ASN A 110 24.25 -4.91 -4.47
C ASN A 110 22.78 -4.64 -4.79
N PHE A 111 21.89 -5.04 -3.89
CA PHE A 111 20.45 -4.82 -4.02
C PHE A 111 20.07 -3.36 -3.72
N THR A 112 20.87 -2.63 -2.93
CA THR A 112 20.57 -1.26 -2.51
C THR A 112 21.46 -0.18 -3.09
N VAL A 113 22.68 -0.51 -3.52
CA VAL A 113 23.70 0.48 -3.93
C VAL A 113 23.20 1.37 -5.06
N ASN A 114 22.50 0.80 -6.03
CA ASN A 114 21.87 1.52 -7.13
C ASN A 114 20.33 1.44 -7.07
N ALA A 115 19.77 1.07 -5.92
CA ALA A 115 18.35 1.17 -5.68
C ALA A 115 18.00 2.61 -5.30
N TRP A 116 17.12 3.21 -6.09
CA TRP A 116 16.00 4.08 -5.73
C TRP A 116 15.90 4.40 -4.21
N GLY A 117 16.78 5.27 -3.69
CA GLY A 117 16.85 5.62 -2.27
C GLY A 117 18.26 5.88 -1.69
N GLY A 118 19.30 5.72 -2.51
CA GLY A 118 20.69 5.99 -2.14
C GLY A 118 21.43 4.72 -1.70
N PRO A 119 22.75 4.77 -1.49
CA PRO A 119 23.57 3.56 -1.44
C PRO A 119 23.39 2.72 -0.16
N THR A 120 22.58 3.19 0.79
CA THR A 120 22.44 2.56 2.10
C THR A 120 21.16 1.72 2.18
N TYR A 121 21.23 0.63 2.94
CA TYR A 121 20.07 -0.19 3.26
C TYR A 121 18.90 0.64 3.83
N LEU A 122 19.19 1.54 4.78
CA LEU A 122 18.15 2.37 5.41
C LEU A 122 17.49 3.31 4.40
N GLY A 123 18.27 3.92 3.50
CA GLY A 123 17.74 4.80 2.45
C GLY A 123 16.84 4.04 1.47
N ALA A 124 17.30 2.90 0.96
CA ALA A 124 16.52 2.04 0.07
C ALA A 124 15.23 1.52 0.74
N MET A 125 15.32 1.07 2.00
CA MET A 125 14.16 0.65 2.79
C MET A 125 13.15 1.79 2.96
N ALA A 126 13.60 2.98 3.39
CA ALA A 126 12.72 4.12 3.59
C ALA A 126 11.96 4.48 2.30
N CYS A 127 12.67 4.49 1.17
CA CYS A 127 12.11 4.82 -0.13
C CYS A 127 11.08 3.79 -0.60
N HIS A 128 11.40 2.49 -0.55
CA HIS A 128 10.45 1.45 -0.94
C HIS A 128 9.20 1.41 -0.04
N TYR A 129 9.35 1.60 1.26
CA TYR A 129 8.20 1.62 2.18
C TYR A 129 7.37 2.90 2.06
N LEU A 130 8.00 4.02 1.70
CA LEU A 130 7.30 5.24 1.34
C LEU A 130 6.45 5.03 0.09
N ASP A 131 7.00 4.43 -0.96
CA ASP A 131 6.26 4.12 -2.19
C ASP A 131 5.07 3.19 -1.91
N LEU A 132 5.29 2.16 -1.08
CA LEU A 132 4.22 1.25 -0.64
C LEU A 132 3.12 1.98 0.13
N ALA A 133 3.48 2.91 1.03
CA ALA A 133 2.51 3.65 1.81
C ALA A 133 1.69 4.62 0.93
N VAL A 134 2.36 5.44 0.12
CA VAL A 134 1.70 6.43 -0.73
C VAL A 134 0.90 5.75 -1.83
N GLY A 135 1.49 4.77 -2.51
CA GLY A 135 0.81 3.94 -3.51
C GLY A 135 -0.37 3.18 -2.89
N GLY A 136 -0.21 2.63 -1.69
CA GLY A 136 -1.28 1.96 -0.95
C GLY A 136 -2.47 2.88 -0.66
N ILE A 137 -2.23 4.12 -0.23
CA ILE A 137 -3.29 5.12 -0.03
C ILE A 137 -4.05 5.38 -1.32
N VAL A 138 -3.35 5.58 -2.44
CA VAL A 138 -3.97 5.83 -3.75
C VAL A 138 -4.79 4.62 -4.18
N VAL A 139 -4.21 3.42 -4.14
CA VAL A 139 -4.87 2.17 -4.55
C VAL A 139 -6.11 1.89 -3.71
N VAL A 140 -6.03 2.02 -2.39
CA VAL A 140 -7.17 1.86 -1.48
C VAL A 140 -8.24 2.94 -1.74
N GLY A 141 -7.83 4.18 -2.03
CA GLY A 141 -8.74 5.25 -2.42
C GLY A 141 -9.52 4.91 -3.69
N VAL A 142 -8.85 4.40 -4.72
CA VAL A 142 -9.49 3.99 -5.99
C VAL A 142 -10.38 2.76 -5.78
N LEU A 143 -9.91 1.76 -5.03
CA LEU A 143 -10.72 0.60 -4.64
C LEU A 143 -11.98 1.00 -3.89
N ARG A 144 -11.91 2.01 -3.00
CA ARG A 144 -13.09 2.58 -2.34
C ARG A 144 -14.07 3.11 -3.38
N LEU A 145 -13.63 3.82 -4.41
CA LEU A 145 -14.53 4.35 -5.46
C LEU A 145 -15.16 3.23 -6.31
N ILE A 146 -14.40 2.17 -6.63
CA ILE A 146 -14.86 1.04 -7.44
C ILE A 146 -15.79 0.11 -6.66
N LEU A 147 -15.49 -0.21 -5.41
CA LEU A 147 -16.20 -1.24 -4.64
C LEU A 147 -17.35 -0.68 -3.78
N THR A 148 -17.53 0.64 -3.74
CA THR A 148 -18.59 1.27 -2.94
C THR A 148 -19.34 2.34 -3.73
N ARG A 149 -20.56 2.66 -3.32
CA ARG A 149 -21.39 3.76 -3.83
C ARG A 149 -21.71 4.76 -2.70
N PRO A 150 -22.05 6.03 -2.99
CA PRO A 150 -22.54 6.95 -1.98
C PRO A 150 -23.71 6.32 -1.19
N ALA A 151 -23.69 6.46 0.13
CA ALA A 151 -24.85 6.10 0.93
C ALA A 151 -26.02 7.03 0.55
N ALA A 152 -27.23 6.49 0.48
CA ALA A 152 -28.41 7.33 0.29
C ALA A 152 -28.52 8.28 1.50
N PRO A 153 -28.90 9.56 1.30
CA PRO A 153 -29.20 10.44 2.41
C PRO A 153 -30.32 9.80 3.25
N GLU A 154 -30.16 9.77 4.57
CA GLU A 154 -31.25 9.35 5.46
C GLU A 154 -32.49 10.17 5.14
N SER A 155 -33.62 9.49 4.94
CA SER A 155 -34.91 10.16 4.79
C SER A 155 -35.19 11.01 6.03
N GLU A 156 -35.92 12.11 5.88
CA GLU A 156 -36.32 12.96 7.02
C GLU A 156 -37.02 12.15 8.12
N VAL A 157 -37.78 11.11 7.73
CA VAL A 157 -38.46 10.19 8.65
C VAL A 157 -37.47 9.36 9.48
N GLN A 158 -36.41 8.82 8.86
CA GLN A 158 -35.37 8.09 9.58
C GLN A 158 -34.57 9.01 10.52
N ARG A 159 -34.29 10.24 10.07
CA ARG A 159 -33.56 11.25 10.85
C ARG A 159 -34.35 11.72 12.08
N ALA A 160 -35.67 11.86 11.93
CA ALA A 160 -36.57 12.19 13.04
C ALA A 160 -36.68 11.03 14.05
N ALA A 161 -36.74 9.79 13.57
CA ALA A 161 -36.82 8.60 14.43
C ALA A 161 -35.54 8.38 15.25
N SER A 162 -34.35 8.62 14.69
CA SER A 162 -33.07 8.49 15.41
C SER A 162 -32.74 9.67 16.33
N ALA A 163 -33.44 10.80 16.18
CA ALA A 163 -33.37 11.93 17.13
C ALA A 163 -34.30 11.75 18.34
N ALA A 164 -35.28 10.84 18.26
CA ALA A 164 -36.26 10.56 19.30
C ALA A 164 -35.88 9.37 20.23
N SER A 165 -34.74 8.72 19.96
CA SER A 165 -34.17 7.59 20.70
C SER A 165 -32.85 7.98 21.38
#